data_AF-X1UNQ0-F1
#
_entry.id   AF-X1UNQ0-F1
#
_cell.length_a   1.000
_cell.length_b   1.000
_cell.length_c   1.000
_cell.angle_alpha   90.00
_cell.angle_beta   90.00
_cell.angle_gamma   90.00
#
_symmetry.space_group_name_H-M   'P 1'
#
loop_
_entity.id
_entity.type
_entity.pdbx_description
1 polymer ?
#
loop_
_entity_poly.entity_id
_entity_poly.type
_entity_poly.pdbx_seq_one_letter_code
_entity_poly.pdbx_strand_id
1 'polypeptide(L)'
;HSEKNLVVNNNAGAIFLILNTLAKNKEVIVSRGELVQIGGGFRIPEILEQSGAHLREVGTTNQTFVDDYEKAINDDTALILKVHQSNFNMNGFVHQAEVKELNKLGKRYNLPVVVDLGSGTFLNTENFGLKHEPTVQENIRAGAVYYSL
;
A
#
# COMPACT_ATOMS: atom_id res chain seq x y z
N HIS A 1 19.01 3.80 6.59
CA HIS A 1 18.64 3.54 7.99
C HIS A 1 17.13 3.30 8.04
N SER A 2 16.68 2.12 8.45
CA SER A 2 15.28 1.88 8.86
C SER A 2 15.26 1.94 10.38
N GLU A 3 14.41 2.78 10.97
CA GLU A 3 14.48 3.07 12.41
C GLU A 3 13.61 2.13 13.28
N LYS A 4 12.62 1.40 12.74
CA LYS A 4 11.79 0.43 13.52
C LYS A 4 11.21 -0.65 12.61
N ASN A 5 11.34 -1.93 12.98
CA ASN A 5 10.74 -3.07 12.27
C ASN A 5 9.81 -3.83 13.25
N LEU A 6 8.65 -4.32 12.78
CA LEU A 6 7.68 -5.10 13.57
C LEU A 6 7.41 -6.43 12.88
N VAL A 7 7.65 -7.57 13.57
CA VAL A 7 7.43 -8.91 13.03
C VAL A 7 6.07 -9.48 13.44
N VAL A 8 5.25 -9.84 12.45
CA VAL A 8 3.96 -10.52 12.64
C VAL A 8 3.87 -11.78 11.79
N ASN A 9 2.86 -12.64 12.04
CA ASN A 9 2.80 -13.98 11.46
C ASN A 9 2.65 -13.99 9.92
N ASN A 10 1.93 -13.02 9.36
CA ASN A 10 1.71 -12.88 7.93
C ASN A 10 1.42 -11.42 7.58
N ASN A 11 1.58 -11.07 6.31
CA ASN A 11 1.38 -9.73 5.80
C ASN A 11 -0.05 -9.18 6.04
N ALA A 12 -1.07 -10.04 5.95
CA ALA A 12 -2.46 -9.67 6.26
C ALA A 12 -2.64 -9.19 7.71
N GLY A 13 -2.01 -9.87 8.67
CA GLY A 13 -2.00 -9.49 10.08
C GLY A 13 -1.25 -8.18 10.33
N ALA A 14 -0.23 -7.88 9.51
CA ALA A 14 0.53 -6.63 9.61
C ALA A 14 -0.36 -5.45 9.22
N ILE A 15 -1.00 -5.56 8.06
CA ILE A 15 -1.95 -4.57 7.55
C ILE A 15 -3.11 -4.39 8.53
N PHE A 16 -3.71 -5.48 9.02
CA PHE A 16 -4.75 -5.40 10.04
C PHE A 16 -4.31 -4.61 11.27
N LEU A 17 -3.12 -4.90 11.82
CA LEU A 17 -2.61 -4.23 13.02
C LEU A 17 -2.34 -2.75 12.77
N ILE A 18 -1.73 -2.40 11.63
CA ILE A 18 -1.49 -1.01 11.23
C ILE A 18 -2.80 -0.25 11.12
N LEU A 19 -3.78 -0.80 10.41
CA LEU A 19 -5.08 -0.16 10.19
C LEU A 19 -5.85 0.00 11.51
N ASN A 20 -5.92 -1.04 12.34
CA ASN A 20 -6.58 -0.97 13.65
C ASN A 20 -5.89 0.02 14.59
N THR A 21 -4.58 0.23 14.46
CA THR A 21 -3.83 1.16 15.33
C THR A 21 -3.92 2.60 14.84
N LEU A 22 -3.80 2.84 13.53
CA LEU A 22 -3.63 4.18 12.97
C LEU A 22 -4.92 4.74 12.36
N ALA A 23 -5.86 3.89 11.93
CA ALA A 23 -6.98 4.28 11.09
C ALA A 23 -8.35 3.79 11.60
N LYS A 24 -8.44 3.32 12.84
CA LYS A 24 -9.73 2.93 13.43
C LYS A 24 -10.71 4.11 13.42
N ASN A 25 -11.91 3.88 12.87
CA ASN A 25 -12.98 4.85 12.65
C ASN A 25 -12.56 6.05 11.77
N LYS A 26 -11.55 5.88 10.92
CA LYS A 26 -11.03 6.91 10.01
C LYS A 26 -10.88 6.37 8.60
N GLU A 27 -10.75 7.27 7.63
CA GLU A 27 -10.63 6.92 6.23
C GLU A 27 -9.23 6.46 5.85
N VAL A 28 -9.17 5.41 5.03
CA VAL A 28 -7.96 4.87 4.43
C VAL A 28 -8.10 4.93 2.92
N ILE A 29 -7.23 5.72 2.28
CA ILE A 29 -7.29 5.94 0.84
C ILE A 29 -6.52 4.83 0.12
N VAL A 30 -7.19 4.12 -0.80
CA VAL A 30 -6.66 2.97 -1.55
C VAL A 30 -7.11 3.06 -3.01
N SER A 31 -6.26 2.66 -3.97
CA SER A 31 -6.69 2.56 -5.37
C SER A 31 -7.72 1.43 -5.55
N ARG A 32 -8.76 1.64 -6.36
CA ARG A 32 -9.68 0.56 -6.76
C ARG A 32 -8.97 -0.64 -7.38
N GLY A 33 -7.89 -0.40 -8.11
CA GLY A 33 -7.07 -1.47 -8.71
C GLY A 33 -6.34 -2.32 -7.67
N GLU A 34 -6.29 -1.89 -6.41
CA GLU A 34 -5.54 -2.50 -5.33
C GLU A 34 -6.42 -3.22 -4.30
N LEU A 35 -7.75 -3.26 -4.53
CA LEU A 35 -8.72 -4.00 -3.71
C LEU A 35 -8.72 -5.49 -4.07
N VAL A 36 -7.60 -6.15 -3.74
CA VAL A 36 -7.26 -7.49 -4.24
C VAL A 36 -7.40 -8.56 -3.18
N GLN A 37 -7.45 -9.82 -3.63
CA GLN A 37 -7.27 -10.98 -2.76
C GLN A 37 -5.80 -11.40 -2.75
N ILE A 38 -5.18 -11.40 -1.57
CA ILE A 38 -3.80 -11.83 -1.35
C ILE A 38 -3.73 -13.30 -0.91
N GLY A 39 -2.51 -13.84 -0.84
CA GLY A 39 -2.27 -15.22 -0.40
C GLY A 39 -2.94 -15.55 0.94
N GLY A 40 -3.44 -16.78 1.07
CA GLY A 40 -4.20 -17.20 2.27
C GLY A 40 -5.70 -16.83 2.25
N GLY A 41 -6.20 -16.25 1.15
CA GLY A 41 -7.63 -16.00 0.95
C GLY A 41 -8.13 -14.66 1.50
N PHE A 42 -7.23 -13.83 2.03
CA PHE A 42 -7.58 -12.53 2.59
C PHE A 42 -7.84 -11.49 1.50
N ARG A 43 -8.85 -10.65 1.71
CA ARG A 43 -9.16 -9.54 0.80
C ARG A 43 -8.91 -8.21 1.49
N ILE A 44 -8.27 -7.28 0.79
CA ILE A 44 -7.97 -5.94 1.33
C ILE A 44 -9.22 -5.23 1.87
N PRO A 45 -10.38 -5.22 1.17
CA PRO A 45 -11.61 -4.64 1.72
C PRO A 45 -12.06 -5.28 3.04
N GLU A 46 -11.95 -6.61 3.16
CA GLU A 46 -12.37 -7.34 4.37
C GLU A 46 -11.43 -7.05 5.54
N ILE A 47 -10.11 -6.92 5.29
CA ILE A 47 -9.13 -6.53 6.33
C ILE A 47 -9.42 -5.11 6.82
N LEU A 48 -9.70 -4.16 5.91
CA LEU A 48 -10.06 -2.78 6.25
C LEU A 48 -11.30 -2.74 7.14
N GLU A 49 -12.37 -3.41 6.72
CA GLU A 49 -13.62 -3.48 7.49
C GLU A 49 -13.39 -4.08 8.90
N GLN A 50 -12.70 -5.22 8.99
CA GLN A 50 -12.42 -5.88 10.27
C GLN A 50 -11.54 -5.03 11.20
N SER A 51 -10.64 -4.23 10.64
CA SER A 51 -9.79 -3.31 11.42
C SER A 51 -10.57 -2.11 11.99
N GLY A 52 -11.82 -1.91 11.56
CA GLY A 52 -12.63 -0.75 11.89
C GLY A 52 -12.25 0.51 11.10
N ALA A 53 -11.44 0.38 10.05
CA ALA A 53 -11.12 1.48 9.15
C ALA A 53 -12.20 1.64 8.07
N HIS A 54 -12.35 2.86 7.56
CA HIS A 54 -13.29 3.16 6.48
C HIS A 54 -12.54 3.19 5.14
N LEU A 55 -12.93 2.31 4.21
CA LEU A 55 -12.36 2.27 2.87
C LEU A 55 -12.77 3.54 2.09
N ARG A 56 -11.78 4.31 1.64
CA ARG A 56 -11.94 5.45 0.72
C ARG A 56 -11.24 5.12 -0.60
N GLU A 57 -11.94 4.41 -1.47
CA GLU A 57 -11.39 3.97 -2.75
C GLU A 57 -11.31 5.11 -3.80
N VAL A 58 -10.21 5.15 -4.55
CA VAL A 58 -9.93 6.19 -5.55
C VAL A 58 -9.54 5.62 -6.91
N GLY A 59 -9.59 6.47 -7.94
CA GLY A 59 -9.29 6.10 -9.32
C GLY A 59 -10.27 5.07 -9.88
N THR A 60 -9.80 4.34 -10.89
CA THR A 60 -10.49 3.21 -11.53
C THR A 60 -9.64 1.95 -11.42
N THR A 61 -10.22 0.80 -11.78
CA THR A 61 -9.53 -0.51 -11.71
C THR A 61 -8.17 -0.49 -12.40
N ASN A 62 -8.11 0.07 -13.61
CA ASN A 62 -6.91 0.05 -14.44
C ASN A 62 -6.08 1.34 -14.35
N GLN A 63 -6.67 2.48 -13.96
CA GLN A 63 -5.96 3.77 -13.91
C GLN A 63 -6.24 4.49 -12.60
N THR A 64 -5.18 4.75 -11.83
CA THR A 64 -5.22 5.61 -10.64
C THR A 64 -3.99 6.52 -10.63
N PHE A 65 -4.24 7.82 -10.62
CA PHE A 65 -3.21 8.87 -10.60
C PHE A 65 -3.04 9.44 -9.18
N VAL A 66 -1.92 10.11 -8.89
CA VAL A 66 -1.70 10.76 -7.58
C VAL A 66 -2.79 11.80 -7.25
N ASP A 67 -3.32 12.50 -8.26
CA ASP A 67 -4.41 13.47 -8.10
C ASP A 67 -5.71 12.84 -7.59
N ASP A 68 -5.95 11.55 -7.89
CA ASP A 68 -7.12 10.83 -7.38
C ASP A 68 -7.01 10.63 -5.86
N TYR A 69 -5.80 10.38 -5.36
CA TYR A 69 -5.53 10.34 -3.92
C TYR A 69 -5.67 11.73 -3.30
N GLU A 70 -5.06 12.77 -3.91
CA GLU A 70 -5.09 14.14 -3.35
C GLU A 70 -6.52 14.67 -3.20
N LYS A 71 -7.39 14.44 -4.19
CA LYS A 71 -8.81 14.84 -4.16
C LYS A 71 -9.63 14.14 -3.08
N ALA A 72 -9.18 12.97 -2.62
CA ALA A 72 -9.90 12.19 -1.63
C ALA A 72 -9.50 12.53 -0.18
N ILE A 73 -8.41 13.28 0.02
CA ILE A 73 -7.94 13.68 1.35
C ILE A 73 -8.93 14.66 2.00
N ASN A 74 -9.26 14.39 3.25
CA ASN A 74 -10.11 15.22 4.12
C ASN A 74 -9.68 15.09 5.60
N ASP A 75 -10.41 15.75 6.50
CA ASP A 75 -10.11 15.75 7.94
C ASP A 75 -10.23 14.36 8.61
N ASP A 76 -10.99 13.45 8.00
CA ASP A 76 -11.18 12.07 8.48
C ASP A 76 -10.12 11.10 7.93
N THR A 77 -9.26 11.55 7.02
CA THR A 77 -8.21 10.72 6.42
C THR A 77 -7.11 10.39 7.44
N ALA A 78 -6.89 9.10 7.67
CA ALA A 78 -5.84 8.62 8.57
C ALA A 78 -4.54 8.26 7.85
N LEU A 79 -4.63 7.60 6.69
CA LEU A 79 -3.45 7.13 5.95
C LEU A 79 -3.76 6.84 4.48
N ILE A 80 -2.70 6.79 3.68
CA ILE A 80 -2.71 6.28 2.31
C ILE A 80 -2.15 4.87 2.34
N LEU A 81 -2.89 3.90 1.80
CA LEU A 81 -2.44 2.52 1.66
C LEU A 81 -2.20 2.20 0.18
N LYS A 82 -1.01 1.69 -0.11
CA LYS A 82 -0.57 1.23 -1.44
C LYS A 82 -0.36 -0.27 -1.38
N VAL A 83 -1.08 -1.04 -2.21
CA VAL A 83 -0.96 -2.51 -2.22
C VAL A 83 -0.33 -3.00 -3.51
N HIS A 84 0.71 -3.82 -3.40
CA HIS A 84 1.39 -4.44 -4.53
C HIS A 84 0.59 -5.65 -5.04
N GLN A 85 0.39 -5.69 -6.35
CA GLN A 85 -0.32 -6.76 -7.05
C GLN A 85 0.61 -7.97 -7.27
N SER A 86 0.96 -8.67 -6.20
CA SER A 86 1.97 -9.76 -6.22
C SER A 86 1.55 -11.02 -6.99
N ASN A 87 0.25 -11.26 -7.17
CA ASN A 87 -0.30 -12.50 -7.73
C ASN A 87 -1.07 -12.33 -9.05
N PHE A 88 -1.16 -11.12 -9.59
CA PHE A 88 -1.72 -10.86 -10.91
C PHE A 88 -1.14 -9.55 -11.49
N ASN A 89 -1.31 -9.37 -12.80
CA ASN A 89 -0.93 -8.12 -13.46
C ASN A 89 -2.01 -7.69 -14.45
N MET A 90 -2.25 -6.38 -14.55
CA MET A 90 -3.10 -5.79 -15.57
C MET A 90 -2.25 -5.37 -16.78
N ASN A 91 -2.77 -5.58 -17.99
CA ASN A 91 -2.12 -5.15 -19.23
C ASN A 91 -3.06 -4.22 -20.03
N GLY A 92 -2.48 -3.38 -20.89
CA GLY A 92 -3.22 -2.41 -21.71
C GLY A 92 -3.12 -0.99 -21.15
N PHE A 93 -4.25 -0.27 -21.10
CA PHE A 93 -4.31 1.10 -20.57
C PHE A 93 -4.29 1.10 -19.04
N VAL A 94 -3.11 0.90 -18.47
CA VAL A 94 -2.88 0.81 -17.02
C VAL A 94 -2.04 1.98 -16.54
N HIS A 95 -2.45 2.59 -15.43
CA HIS A 95 -1.66 3.59 -14.72
C HIS A 95 -1.79 3.40 -13.21
N GLN A 96 -0.68 3.47 -12.50
CA GLN A 96 -0.62 3.35 -11.05
C GLN A 96 0.25 4.47 -10.49
N ALA A 97 -0.26 5.23 -9.52
CA ALA A 97 0.52 6.21 -8.78
C ALA A 97 1.75 5.55 -8.16
N GLU A 98 2.91 6.18 -8.34
CA GLU A 98 4.17 5.67 -7.81
C GLU A 98 4.27 5.91 -6.30
N VAL A 99 4.95 5.01 -5.59
CA VAL A 99 5.21 5.16 -4.14
C VAL A 99 5.88 6.51 -3.84
N LYS A 100 6.78 6.97 -4.72
CA LYS A 100 7.46 8.27 -4.57
C LYS A 100 6.49 9.45 -4.64
N GLU A 101 5.48 9.38 -5.50
CA GLU A 101 4.45 10.41 -5.63
C GLU A 101 3.55 10.42 -4.38
N LEU A 102 3.10 9.24 -3.95
CA LEU A 102 2.31 9.08 -2.73
C LEU A 102 3.07 9.56 -1.49
N ASN A 103 4.38 9.29 -1.37
CA ASN A 103 5.19 9.80 -0.26
C ASN A 103 5.31 11.32 -0.24
N LYS A 104 5.44 11.96 -1.41
CA LYS A 104 5.44 13.42 -1.50
C LYS A 104 4.09 13.99 -1.06
N LEU A 105 3.00 13.35 -1.50
CA LEU A 105 1.64 13.72 -1.11
C LEU A 105 1.43 13.54 0.41
N GLY A 106 1.81 12.40 0.97
CA GLY A 106 1.74 12.13 2.41
C GLY A 106 2.51 13.15 3.24
N LYS A 107 3.73 13.54 2.81
CA LYS A 107 4.49 14.61 3.46
C LYS A 107 3.78 15.97 3.40
N ARG A 108 3.16 16.30 2.26
CA ARG A 108 2.42 17.55 2.06
C ARG A 108 1.22 17.67 3.02
N TYR A 109 0.51 16.56 3.24
CA TYR A 109 -0.70 16.51 4.07
C TYR A 109 -0.47 15.95 5.47
N ASN A 110 0.78 15.69 5.85
CA ASN A 110 1.14 15.03 7.11
C ASN A 110 0.40 13.68 7.34
N LEU A 111 0.26 12.89 6.27
CA LEU A 111 -0.35 11.58 6.28
C LEU A 111 0.72 10.48 6.14
N PRO A 112 0.65 9.41 6.93
CA PRO A 112 1.48 8.24 6.72
C PRO A 112 1.09 7.53 5.42
N VAL A 113 2.10 7.04 4.71
CA VAL A 113 1.95 6.20 3.52
C VAL A 113 2.42 4.80 3.89
N VAL A 114 1.51 3.85 3.84
CA VAL A 114 1.75 2.44 4.14
C VAL A 114 1.82 1.69 2.81
N VAL A 115 2.89 0.93 2.59
CA VAL A 115 3.06 0.12 1.38
C VAL A 115 3.04 -1.35 1.78
N ASP A 116 2.03 -2.06 1.30
CA ASP A 116 1.99 -3.52 1.32
C ASP A 116 2.69 -4.04 0.05
N LEU A 117 3.84 -4.71 0.22
CA LEU A 117 4.57 -5.26 -0.91
C LEU A 117 4.22 -6.71 -1.24
N GLY A 118 3.55 -7.43 -0.33
CA GLY A 118 3.14 -8.83 -0.50
C GLY A 118 4.27 -9.86 -0.66
N SER A 119 5.42 -9.52 -1.27
CA SER A 119 6.49 -10.45 -1.63
C SER A 119 7.66 -10.51 -0.66
N GLY A 120 7.82 -9.51 0.23
CA GLY A 120 8.95 -9.46 1.18
C GLY A 120 10.32 -9.44 0.49
N THR A 121 10.40 -8.96 -0.76
CA THR A 121 11.58 -9.16 -1.60
C THR A 121 12.73 -8.25 -1.18
N PHE A 122 13.79 -8.84 -0.63
CA PHE A 122 15.03 -8.16 -0.23
C PHE A 122 16.09 -8.08 -1.33
N LEU A 123 15.97 -8.92 -2.36
CA LEU A 123 16.95 -9.07 -3.44
C LEU A 123 16.35 -8.61 -4.76
N ASN A 124 17.16 -7.99 -5.62
CA ASN A 124 16.72 -7.68 -6.99
C ASN A 124 16.43 -8.99 -7.74
N THR A 125 15.16 -9.24 -8.06
CA THR A 125 14.70 -10.46 -8.74
C THR A 125 15.21 -10.55 -10.18
N GLU A 126 15.57 -9.42 -10.78
CA GLU A 126 16.20 -9.36 -12.11
C GLU A 126 17.55 -10.09 -12.13
N ASN A 127 18.28 -10.10 -11.00
CA ASN A 127 19.53 -10.84 -10.87
C ASN A 127 19.35 -12.37 -10.97
N PHE A 128 18.10 -12.84 -10.93
CA PHE A 128 17.73 -14.25 -11.05
C PHE A 128 16.91 -14.54 -12.31
N GLY A 129 16.84 -13.60 -13.27
CA GLY A 129 16.13 -13.77 -14.54
C GLY A 129 14.60 -13.69 -14.43
N LEU A 130 14.08 -13.17 -13.32
CA LEU A 130 12.65 -12.96 -13.09
C LEU A 130 12.26 -11.51 -13.41
N LYS A 131 10.95 -11.24 -13.59
CA LYS A 131 10.45 -9.86 -13.68
C LYS A 131 10.80 -9.09 -12.39
N HIS A 132 11.08 -7.80 -12.55
CA HIS A 132 11.40 -6.92 -11.43
C HIS A 132 10.25 -6.88 -10.42
N GLU A 133 10.56 -7.23 -9.18
CA GLU A 133 9.70 -7.08 -8.01
C GLU A 133 10.23 -5.92 -7.16
N PRO A 134 9.38 -4.97 -6.73
CA PRO A 134 9.83 -3.83 -5.95
C PRO A 134 10.49 -4.29 -4.65
N THR A 135 11.75 -3.93 -4.45
CA THR A 135 12.51 -4.37 -3.27
C THR A 135 12.25 -3.49 -2.06
N VAL A 136 12.59 -4.05 -0.90
CA VAL A 136 12.63 -3.32 0.38
C VAL A 136 13.46 -2.06 0.32
N GLN A 137 14.61 -2.14 -0.32
CA GLN A 137 15.59 -1.07 -0.33
C GLN A 137 15.17 0.07 -1.26
N GLU A 138 14.49 -0.22 -2.37
CA GLU A 138 13.98 0.78 -3.31
C GLU A 138 12.87 1.63 -2.68
N ASN A 139 11.95 1.00 -1.94
CA ASN A 139 10.86 1.70 -1.27
C ASN A 139 11.35 2.59 -0.11
N ILE A 140 12.34 2.13 0.67
CA ILE A 140 12.99 2.96 1.70
C ILE A 140 13.68 4.17 1.06
N ARG A 141 14.39 3.98 -0.07
CA ARG A 141 15.05 5.09 -0.80
C ARG A 141 14.04 6.08 -1.39
N ALA A 142 12.84 5.62 -1.74
CA ALA A 142 11.74 6.48 -2.18
C ALA A 142 11.09 7.30 -1.05
N GLY A 143 11.54 7.13 0.19
CA GLY A 143 11.08 7.88 1.36
C GLY A 143 9.79 7.34 1.97
N ALA A 144 9.45 6.07 1.73
CA ALA A 144 8.30 5.42 2.34
C ALA A 144 8.56 5.21 3.83
N VAL A 145 7.55 5.43 4.67
CA VAL A 145 7.57 4.87 6.02
C VAL A 145 7.36 3.38 5.85
N TYR A 146 8.47 2.69 5.96
CA TYR A 146 8.56 1.32 5.54
C TYR A 146 8.22 0.40 6.70
N TYR A 147 7.22 -0.45 6.51
CA TYR A 147 7.02 -1.64 7.32
C TYR A 147 7.17 -2.85 6.39
N SER A 148 8.41 -3.24 6.08
CA SER A 148 8.61 -4.60 5.57
C SER A 148 8.71 -5.57 6.71
N LEU A 149 8.20 -6.74 6.40
CA LEU A 149 8.66 -8.00 6.94
C LEU A 149 9.51 -8.73 5.93
#